data_AF-A0A5E6VC16-F1
#
_entry.id   AF-A0A5E6VC16-F1
#
_cell.length_a   1.000
_cell.length_b   1.000
_cell.length_c   1.000
_cell.angle_alpha   90.00
_cell.angle_beta   90.00
_cell.angle_gamma   90.00
#
_symmetry.space_group_name_H-M   'P 1'
#
loop_
_entity.id
_entity.type
_entity.pdbx_description
1 polymer ?
#
loop_
_entity_poly.entity_id
_entity_poly.type
_entity_poly.pdbx_seq_one_letter_code
_entity_poly.pdbx_strand_id
1 'polypeptide(L)'
;MSRTNCLLALGAFLLTLLPLANAGQNAQMTYFLSASFTCLNGNTTPGYSVYVVGSHREIGEWKTENAVLLTTTRADYPKWTGQVRFSGVQLDEKVQWKCIIRNEAPPYDVKEWQPDPNSEVILKFSPQAQATASF
;
A
#
# COMPACT_ATOMS: atom_id res chain seq x y z
N MET A 1 15.89 73.31 -27.30
CA MET A 1 16.09 72.71 -25.96
C MET A 1 14.70 72.63 -25.35
N SER A 2 14.05 71.50 -25.07
CA SER A 2 14.44 70.12 -24.83
C SER A 2 13.50 69.17 -25.59
N ARG A 3 14.06 68.05 -26.07
CA ARG A 3 13.33 66.84 -26.48
C ARG A 3 12.65 66.24 -25.22
N THR A 4 11.54 65.51 -25.28
CA THR A 4 11.49 64.08 -25.66
C THR A 4 10.03 63.58 -25.76
N ASN A 5 9.74 62.91 -26.88
CA ASN A 5 8.82 61.77 -27.17
C ASN A 5 8.09 61.08 -26.00
N CYS A 6 6.98 60.35 -26.14
CA CYS A 6 6.37 59.69 -27.29
C CYS A 6 4.89 59.37 -26.99
N LEU A 7 4.14 59.20 -28.06
CA LEU A 7 2.73 58.84 -28.13
C LEU A 7 2.48 57.35 -27.83
N LEU A 8 1.29 57.08 -27.27
CA LEU A 8 0.32 56.01 -27.60
C LEU A 8 0.78 54.54 -27.65
N ALA A 9 0.20 53.73 -26.76
CA ALA A 9 -0.49 52.47 -27.09
C ALA A 9 -1.27 52.01 -25.84
N LEU A 10 -2.60 52.13 -25.74
CA LEU A 10 -3.57 51.17 -26.29
C LEU A 10 -3.08 49.72 -26.17
N GLY A 11 -3.09 49.19 -24.95
CA GLY A 11 -2.71 47.81 -24.64
C GLY A 11 -3.51 47.24 -23.47
N ALA A 12 -4.55 46.48 -23.82
CA ALA A 12 -5.19 45.44 -23.01
C ALA A 12 -5.86 45.84 -21.68
N PHE A 13 -7.12 46.26 -21.80
CA PHE A 13 -8.19 45.81 -20.91
C PHE A 13 -8.23 44.26 -20.91
N LEU A 14 -8.69 43.64 -19.82
CA LEU A 14 -8.86 42.19 -19.60
C LEU A 14 -7.61 41.38 -19.16
N LEU A 15 -7.24 41.51 -17.88
CA LEU A 15 -6.87 40.35 -17.07
C LEU A 15 -7.92 40.19 -15.97
N THR A 16 -9.17 40.06 -16.40
CA THR A 16 -10.25 39.52 -15.57
C THR A 16 -9.90 38.07 -15.24
N LEU A 17 -9.99 37.75 -13.96
CA LEU A 17 -10.18 36.40 -13.46
C LEU A 17 -9.03 35.46 -13.85
N LEU A 18 -7.99 35.43 -13.02
CA LEU A 18 -7.26 34.19 -12.76
C LEU A 18 -8.31 33.08 -12.72
N PRO A 19 -8.25 32.11 -13.65
CA PRO A 19 -9.28 31.11 -13.73
C PRO A 19 -9.35 30.42 -12.37
N LEU A 20 -10.57 30.12 -11.94
CA LEU A 20 -10.88 29.06 -10.97
C LEU A 20 -10.41 27.70 -11.53
N ALA A 21 -9.19 27.59 -12.05
CA ALA A 21 -8.53 26.38 -12.46
C ALA A 21 -7.86 25.75 -11.24
N ASN A 22 -8.64 25.55 -10.18
CA ASN A 22 -8.35 24.55 -9.17
C ASN A 22 -9.60 24.05 -8.45
N ALA A 23 -10.82 24.38 -8.93
CA ALA A 23 -12.07 23.73 -8.49
C ALA A 23 -12.25 22.31 -9.06
N GLY A 24 -11.14 21.60 -9.24
CA GLY A 24 -11.04 20.20 -9.63
C GLY A 24 -9.93 19.54 -8.82
N GLN A 25 -9.86 19.82 -7.52
CA GLN A 25 -8.97 19.08 -6.64
C GLN A 25 -9.44 17.62 -6.59
N ASN A 26 -8.68 16.78 -7.30
CA ASN A 26 -8.54 15.34 -7.13
C ASN A 26 -9.56 14.74 -6.16
N ALA A 27 -10.65 14.20 -6.69
CA ALA A 27 -11.33 13.13 -5.98
C ALA A 27 -10.30 12.01 -5.78
N GLN A 28 -9.68 11.95 -4.60
CA GLN A 28 -8.84 10.82 -4.21
C GLN A 28 -9.79 9.64 -4.13
N MET A 29 -9.91 8.92 -5.25
CA MET A 29 -10.64 7.67 -5.32
C MET A 29 -10.05 6.79 -4.22
N THR A 30 -10.81 6.57 -3.15
CA THR A 30 -10.39 5.66 -2.10
C THR A 30 -10.77 4.26 -2.56
N TYR A 31 -9.76 3.52 -3.00
CA TYR A 31 -9.90 2.12 -3.37
C TYR A 31 -8.98 1.28 -2.49
N PHE A 32 -9.29 -0.01 -2.43
CA PHE A 32 -8.45 -0.99 -1.76
C PHE A 32 -7.90 -1.97 -2.79
N LEU A 33 -6.61 -2.27 -2.69
CA LEU A 33 -6.00 -3.37 -3.44
C LEU A 33 -5.75 -4.54 -2.50
N SER A 34 -6.00 -5.76 -2.93
CA SER A 34 -5.73 -6.96 -2.12
C SER A 34 -4.47 -7.67 -2.62
N ALA A 35 -3.62 -8.10 -1.70
CA ALA A 35 -2.51 -9.00 -1.99
C ALA A 35 -2.60 -10.25 -1.11
N SER A 36 -2.36 -11.41 -1.72
CA SER A 36 -2.26 -12.68 -1.02
C SER A 36 -0.79 -13.02 -0.76
N PHE A 37 -0.45 -13.29 0.50
CA PHE A 37 0.88 -13.68 0.94
C PHE A 37 0.91 -15.18 1.21
N THR A 38 2.02 -15.83 0.85
CA THR A 38 2.28 -17.23 1.13
C THR A 38 3.70 -17.38 1.66
N CYS A 39 3.83 -17.94 2.86
CA CYS A 39 5.09 -18.30 3.47
C CYS A 39 5.19 -19.83 3.49
N LEU A 40 6.19 -20.36 2.79
CA LEU A 40 6.51 -21.79 2.79
C LEU A 40 7.53 -22.09 3.88
N ASN A 41 7.57 -23.35 4.34
CA ASN A 41 8.52 -23.82 5.35
C ASN A 41 8.45 -23.05 6.68
N GLY A 42 7.26 -22.58 7.05
CA GLY A 42 7.02 -21.87 8.30
C GLY A 42 6.87 -22.83 9.48
N ASN A 43 7.97 -23.49 9.86
CA ASN A 43 7.97 -24.45 10.96
C ASN A 43 7.97 -23.74 12.32
N THR A 44 6.87 -23.82 13.07
CA THR A 44 6.72 -23.13 14.35
C THR A 44 6.82 -24.06 15.55
N THR A 45 7.05 -23.46 16.72
CA THR A 45 6.96 -24.11 18.04
C THR A 45 5.77 -23.51 18.78
N PRO A 46 5.21 -24.20 19.80
CA PRO A 46 4.09 -23.66 20.57
C PRO A 46 4.34 -22.22 21.05
N GLY A 47 3.36 -21.34 20.87
CA GLY A 47 3.46 -19.90 21.17
C GLY A 47 4.08 -19.05 20.05
N TYR A 48 4.52 -19.64 18.93
CA TYR A 48 5.02 -18.93 17.77
C TYR A 48 4.14 -19.19 16.55
N SER A 49 3.97 -18.15 15.75
CA SER A 49 3.20 -18.18 14.51
C SER A 49 3.94 -17.46 13.39
N VAL A 50 3.52 -17.67 12.14
CA VAL A 50 4.10 -16.99 10.97
C VAL A 50 3.33 -15.72 10.66
N TYR A 51 4.05 -14.64 10.42
CA TYR A 51 3.50 -13.33 10.09
C TYR A 51 4.15 -12.78 8.81
N VAL A 52 3.46 -11.86 8.15
CA VAL A 52 4.03 -11.02 7.10
C VAL A 52 4.28 -9.61 7.64
N VAL A 53 5.47 -9.07 7.38
CA VAL A 53 5.85 -7.71 7.70
C VAL A 53 6.50 -7.06 6.48
N GLY A 54 6.35 -5.75 6.29
CA GLY A 54 6.97 -5.08 5.15
C GLY A 54 6.88 -3.56 5.19
N SER A 55 7.22 -2.94 4.06
CA SER A 55 7.45 -1.50 3.95
C SER A 55 6.20 -0.64 4.07
N HIS A 56 5.00 -1.22 3.89
CA HIS A 56 3.73 -0.48 3.92
C HIS A 56 3.03 -0.63 5.27
N ARG A 57 2.27 0.40 5.69
CA ARG A 57 1.57 0.46 7.00
C ARG A 57 0.65 -0.73 7.27
N GLU A 58 -0.05 -1.21 6.25
CA GLU A 58 -0.99 -2.34 6.38
C GLU A 58 -0.28 -3.69 6.61
N ILE A 59 1.05 -3.72 6.47
CA ILE A 59 1.92 -4.84 6.84
C ILE A 59 3.02 -4.38 7.82
N GLY A 60 2.78 -3.30 8.55
CA GLY A 60 3.53 -2.94 9.76
C GLY A 60 4.71 -1.99 9.61
N GLU A 61 5.07 -1.49 8.42
CA GLU A 61 6.24 -0.58 8.24
C GLU A 61 7.54 -1.14 8.86
N TRP A 62 7.81 -2.43 8.65
CA TRP A 62 8.95 -3.16 9.24
C TRP A 62 8.95 -3.26 10.77
N LYS A 63 7.86 -2.85 11.44
CA LYS A 63 7.64 -3.06 12.88
C LYS A 63 6.97 -4.40 13.10
N THR A 64 7.67 -5.32 13.77
CA THR A 64 7.26 -6.73 13.92
C THR A 64 6.01 -6.87 14.77
N GLU A 65 5.78 -5.93 15.69
CA GLU A 65 4.58 -5.83 16.50
C GLU A 65 3.31 -5.56 15.68
N ASN A 66 3.47 -4.95 14.51
CA ASN A 66 2.38 -4.64 13.58
C ASN A 66 2.34 -5.61 12.37
N ALA A 67 3.14 -6.67 12.41
CA ALA A 67 3.12 -7.72 11.38
C ALA A 67 1.76 -8.43 11.36
N VAL A 68 1.30 -8.80 10.17
CA VAL A 68 -0.01 -9.45 9.98
C VAL A 68 0.12 -10.96 10.13
N LEU A 69 -0.69 -11.55 11.02
CA LEU A 69 -0.73 -13.00 11.23
C LEU A 69 -1.20 -13.72 9.97
N LEU A 70 -0.47 -14.75 9.57
CA LEU A 70 -0.90 -15.69 8.54
C LEU A 70 -1.58 -16.89 9.19
N THR A 71 -2.35 -17.62 8.40
CA THR A 71 -3.09 -18.81 8.83
C THR A 71 -2.56 -20.05 8.14
N THR A 72 -2.68 -21.20 8.80
CA THR A 72 -2.37 -22.51 8.22
C THR A 72 -3.40 -23.51 8.69
N THR A 73 -3.61 -24.57 7.91
CA THR A 73 -4.40 -25.74 8.32
C THR A 73 -3.46 -26.89 8.64
N ARG A 74 -3.95 -27.91 9.35
CA ARG A 74 -3.17 -29.13 9.59
C ARG A 74 -2.73 -29.81 8.28
N ALA A 75 -3.52 -29.70 7.21
CA ALA A 75 -3.21 -30.30 5.92
C ALA A 75 -2.19 -29.49 5.12
N ASP A 76 -2.17 -28.17 5.30
CA ASP A 76 -1.26 -27.26 4.58
C ASP A 76 0.08 -27.05 5.30
N TYR A 77 0.15 -27.27 6.62
CA TYR A 77 1.36 -27.04 7.39
C TYR A 77 2.58 -27.79 6.80
N PRO A 78 3.75 -27.13 6.59
CA PRO A 78 4.16 -25.81 7.12
C PRO A 78 3.96 -24.62 6.15
N LYS A 79 2.95 -24.65 5.28
CA LYS A 79 2.56 -23.50 4.45
C LYS A 79 1.58 -22.60 5.21
N TRP A 80 1.85 -21.30 5.22
CA TRP A 80 1.02 -20.27 5.84
C TRP A 80 0.58 -19.24 4.80
N THR A 81 -0.69 -18.83 4.85
CA THR A 81 -1.27 -17.89 3.89
C THR A 81 -2.14 -16.84 4.57
N GLY A 82 -2.30 -15.70 3.90
CA GLY A 82 -3.17 -14.62 4.34
C GLY A 82 -3.39 -13.61 3.23
N GLN A 83 -4.46 -12.84 3.32
CA GLN A 83 -4.76 -11.74 2.40
C GLN A 83 -4.79 -10.42 3.17
N VAL A 84 -4.12 -9.40 2.64
CA VAL A 84 -4.10 -8.05 3.21
C VAL A 84 -4.70 -7.08 2.21
N ARG A 85 -5.52 -6.15 2.71
CA ARG A 85 -6.07 -5.03 1.94
C ARG A 85 -5.21 -3.79 2.16
N PHE A 86 -4.81 -3.18 1.06
CA PHE A 86 -3.97 -1.99 1.01
C PHE A 86 -4.84 -0.77 0.68
N SER A 87 -4.77 0.24 1.53
CA SER A 87 -5.44 1.53 1.34
C SER A 87 -4.43 2.63 1.03
N GLY A 88 -4.83 3.69 0.32
CA GLY A 88 -3.97 4.85 0.07
C GLY A 88 -2.69 4.53 -0.70
N VAL A 89 -2.74 3.49 -1.54
CA VAL A 89 -1.65 3.06 -2.41
C VAL A 89 -1.85 3.58 -3.83
N GLN A 90 -0.78 3.61 -4.60
CA GLN A 90 -0.83 3.86 -6.04
C GLN A 90 -0.96 2.54 -6.80
N LEU A 91 -1.47 2.61 -8.03
CA LEU A 91 -1.45 1.45 -8.93
C LEU A 91 -0.02 1.11 -9.30
N ASP A 92 0.24 -0.20 -9.37
CA ASP A 92 1.56 -0.76 -9.65
C ASP A 92 2.64 -0.36 -8.62
N GLU A 93 2.22 0.11 -7.44
CA GLU A 93 3.11 0.34 -6.31
C GLU A 93 3.79 -0.97 -5.90
N LYS A 94 5.12 -0.91 -5.74
CA LYS A 94 5.93 -2.01 -5.23
C LYS A 94 6.02 -1.94 -3.72
N VAL A 95 5.58 -3.01 -3.06
CA VAL A 95 5.71 -3.18 -1.61
C VAL A 95 6.74 -4.26 -1.32
N GLN A 96 7.73 -3.94 -0.49
CA GLN A 96 8.71 -4.91 -0.02
C GLN A 96 8.20 -5.59 1.25
N TRP A 97 8.46 -6.87 1.41
CA TRP A 97 7.95 -7.66 2.53
C TRP A 97 8.82 -8.87 2.83
N LYS A 98 8.62 -9.44 4.02
CA LYS A 98 9.20 -10.70 4.49
C LYS A 98 8.22 -11.51 5.32
N CYS A 99 8.42 -12.82 5.33
CA CYS A 99 7.88 -13.71 6.35
C CYS A 99 8.72 -13.61 7.63
N ILE A 100 8.07 -13.65 8.80
CA ILE A 100 8.74 -13.81 10.09
C ILE A 100 8.05 -14.90 10.90
N ILE A 101 8.82 -15.63 11.72
CA ILE A 101 8.30 -16.43 12.82
C ILE A 101 8.53 -15.61 14.09
N ARG A 102 7.44 -15.19 14.73
CA ARG A 102 7.51 -14.46 15.99
C ARG A 102 6.58 -15.04 17.04
N ASN A 103 6.87 -14.74 18.28
CA ASN A 103 6.03 -15.11 19.40
C ASN A 103 4.68 -14.38 19.29
N GLU A 104 3.61 -15.09 19.65
CA GLU A 104 2.25 -14.55 19.70
C GLU A 104 2.12 -13.50 20.80
N ALA A 105 2.80 -13.72 21.94
CA ALA A 105 2.94 -12.76 23.03
C ALA A 105 4.24 -13.07 23.83
N PRO A 106 5.25 -12.19 23.82
CA PRO A 106 5.24 -10.82 23.30
C PRO A 106 5.61 -10.70 21.80
N PRO A 107 5.08 -9.70 21.07
CA PRO A 107 5.20 -9.64 19.61
C PRO A 107 6.54 -9.10 19.09
N TYR A 108 7.47 -8.73 19.98
CA TYR A 108 8.83 -8.31 19.64
C TYR A 108 9.85 -9.46 19.65
N ASP A 109 9.47 -10.63 20.16
CA ASP A 109 10.32 -11.82 20.14
C ASP A 109 10.22 -12.51 18.76
N VAL A 110 11.11 -12.12 17.85
CA VAL A 110 11.21 -12.70 16.51
C VAL A 110 12.27 -13.79 16.49
N LYS A 111 11.82 -15.03 16.25
CA LYS A 111 12.66 -16.22 16.19
C LYS A 111 13.41 -16.32 14.86
N GLU A 112 12.74 -15.98 13.77
CA GLU A 112 13.29 -16.15 12.42
C GLU A 112 12.73 -15.11 11.46
N TRP A 113 13.60 -14.60 10.59
CA TRP A 113 13.25 -13.80 9.43
C TRP A 113 13.48 -14.62 8.16
N GLN A 114 12.64 -14.40 7.14
CA GLN A 114 12.95 -14.85 5.80
C GLN A 114 14.36 -14.38 5.40
N PRO A 115 15.19 -15.24 4.78
CA PRO A 115 16.51 -14.86 4.28
C PRO A 115 16.46 -13.67 3.31
N ASP A 116 17.57 -12.96 3.15
CA ASP A 116 17.69 -11.89 2.16
C ASP A 116 17.70 -12.42 0.70
N PRO A 117 17.26 -11.60 -0.27
CA PRO A 117 16.76 -10.22 -0.13
C PRO A 117 15.29 -10.14 0.31
N ASN A 118 14.78 -8.91 0.49
CA ASN A 118 13.35 -8.68 0.66
C ASN A 118 12.55 -9.23 -0.54
N SER A 119 11.38 -9.80 -0.26
CA SER A 119 10.40 -10.15 -1.30
C SER A 119 9.69 -8.89 -1.78
N GLU A 120 9.20 -8.89 -3.02
CA GLU A 120 8.41 -7.78 -3.58
C GLU A 120 7.02 -8.25 -3.99
N VAL A 121 6.02 -7.40 -3.81
CA VAL A 121 4.70 -7.55 -4.41
C VAL A 121 4.33 -6.26 -5.13
N ILE A 122 3.82 -6.38 -6.35
CA ILE A 122 3.27 -5.25 -7.11
C ILE A 122 1.76 -5.22 -6.86
N LEU A 123 1.27 -4.14 -6.27
CA LEU A 123 -0.15 -3.99 -5.99
C LEU A 123 -0.90 -3.66 -7.29
N LYS A 124 -1.74 -4.60 -7.71
CA LYS A 124 -2.56 -4.49 -8.92
C LYS A 124 -4.03 -4.53 -8.56
N PHE A 125 -4.86 -3.90 -9.39
CA PHE A 125 -6.30 -4.12 -9.33
C PHE A 125 -6.61 -5.61 -9.53
N SER A 126 -7.33 -6.18 -8.57
CA SER A 126 -7.96 -7.49 -8.72
C SER A 126 -9.45 -7.26 -8.97
N PRO A 127 -9.91 -7.32 -10.23
CA PRO A 127 -11.33 -7.15 -10.51
C PRO A 127 -12.07 -8.44 -10.11
N GLN A 128 -12.84 -8.40 -9.03
CA GLN A 128 -13.91 -9.37 -8.80
C GLN A 128 -15.17 -8.67 -8.32
N ALA A 129 -15.99 -8.24 -9.27
CA ALA A 129 -17.39 -7.92 -9.01
C ALA A 129 -18.23 -9.19 -9.31
N GLN A 130 -18.93 -9.67 -8.30
CA GLN A 130 -19.90 -10.78 -8.43
C GLN A 130 -21.24 -10.30 -7.89
N ALA A 131 -22.30 -10.56 -8.65
CA ALA A 131 -23.67 -10.30 -8.23
C ALA A 131 -24.51 -11.54 -8.54
N THR A 132 -25.29 -11.99 -7.55
CA THR A 132 -26.23 -13.10 -7.71
C THR A 132 -27.57 -12.67 -7.13
N ALA A 133 -28.65 -12.94 -7.85
CA ALA A 133 -30.01 -12.71 -7.40
C ALA A 133 -30.88 -13.94 -7.70
N SER A 134 -31.84 -14.22 -6.84
CA SER A 134 -32.92 -15.18 -7.04
C SER A 134 -34.26 -14.53 -6.69
N PHE A 135 -35.37 -15.12 -7.15
CA PHE A 135 -36.71 -14.68 -6.78
C PHE A 135 -37.02 -14.92 -5.30
#